data_AF-A0A5E4A7C1-F1
#
_entry.id   AF-A0A5E4A7C1-F1
#
_cell.length_a   1.000
_cell.length_b   1.000
_cell.length_c   1.000
_cell.angle_alpha   90.00
_cell.angle_beta   90.00
_cell.angle_gamma   90.00
#
_symmetry.space_group_name_H-M   'P 1'
#
loop_
_entity.id
_entity.type
_entity.pdbx_description
1 polymer ?
#
loop_
_entity_poly.entity_id
_entity_poly.type
_entity_poly.pdbx_seq_one_letter_code
_entity_poly.pdbx_strand_id
1 'polypeptide(L)'
;MARGPDSMPQWAILVVLTTMGTAVTAATNPGLLTRISQKGLDYACQKGVAMLQKELEKIKIPDFSGNFKIQHLGKGYYSFYSMTILGFQLPSPQIRLEPQLSQWQV
;
A
#
# COMPACT_ATOMS: atom_id res chain seq x y z
N MET A 1 -11.29 62.63 -7.81
CA MET A 1 -12.14 61.55 -7.25
C MET A 1 -12.23 60.43 -8.27
N ALA A 2 -12.46 59.21 -7.78
CA ALA A 2 -12.99 58.03 -8.49
C ALA A 2 -12.01 57.13 -9.27
N ARG A 3 -11.55 56.07 -8.57
CA ARG A 3 -11.53 54.70 -9.10
C ARG A 3 -11.46 53.73 -7.91
N GLY A 4 -12.63 53.33 -7.42
CA GLY A 4 -12.78 52.27 -6.40
C GLY A 4 -12.62 50.89 -7.05
N PRO A 5 -12.34 49.84 -6.26
CA PRO A 5 -11.81 48.58 -6.78
C PRO A 5 -12.91 47.71 -7.38
N ASP A 6 -12.81 47.45 -8.68
CA ASP A 6 -13.74 46.64 -9.48
C ASP A 6 -13.61 45.12 -9.22
N SER A 7 -13.19 44.70 -8.03
CA SER A 7 -12.76 43.33 -7.72
C SER A 7 -13.89 42.39 -7.29
N MET A 8 -15.02 42.90 -6.78
CA MET A 8 -16.10 42.08 -6.22
C MET A 8 -16.79 41.08 -7.19
N PRO A 9 -17.10 41.43 -8.47
CA PRO A 9 -17.77 40.48 -9.35
C PRO A 9 -16.83 39.36 -9.84
N GLN A 10 -15.52 39.64 -9.92
CA GLN A 10 -14.52 38.65 -10.35
C GLN A 10 -14.29 37.59 -9.26
N TRP A 11 -14.28 37.99 -7.99
CA TRP A 11 -14.27 37.04 -6.87
C TRP A 11 -15.54 36.21 -6.81
N ALA A 12 -16.71 36.80 -7.11
CA ALA A 12 -17.97 36.05 -7.16
C ALA A 12 -17.95 34.97 -8.26
N ILE A 13 -17.40 35.27 -9.44
CA ILE A 13 -17.23 34.31 -10.52
C ILE A 13 -16.29 33.17 -10.11
N LEU A 14 -15.17 33.49 -9.45
CA LEU A 14 -14.25 32.47 -8.95
C LEU A 14 -14.92 31.57 -7.92
N VAL A 15 -15.69 32.12 -6.97
CA VAL A 15 -16.43 31.31 -5.99
C VAL A 15 -17.44 30.40 -6.68
N VAL A 16 -18.23 30.91 -7.64
CA VAL A 16 -19.18 30.10 -8.41
C VAL A 16 -18.47 28.97 -9.15
N LEU A 17 -17.36 29.25 -9.85
CA LEU A 17 -16.59 28.24 -10.57
C LEU A 17 -15.99 27.19 -9.63
N THR A 18 -15.53 27.61 -8.45
CA THR A 18 -14.98 26.70 -7.42
C THR A 18 -16.08 25.79 -6.84
N THR A 19 -17.28 26.32 -6.59
CA THR A 19 -18.41 25.52 -6.08
C THR A 19 -18.99 24.55 -7.12
N MET A 20 -18.98 24.91 -8.40
CA MET A 20 -19.50 24.06 -9.47
C MET A 20 -18.53 22.91 -9.80
N GLY A 21 -17.22 23.14 -9.66
CA GLY A 21 -16.19 22.11 -9.84
C GLY A 21 -16.28 20.95 -8.83
N THR A 22 -16.89 21.16 -7.67
CA THR A 22 -17.04 20.14 -6.62
C THR A 22 -18.26 19.22 -6.77
N ALA A 23 -19.19 19.49 -7.70
CA ALA A 23 -20.43 18.71 -7.83
C ALA A 23 -20.31 17.44 -8.70
N VAL A 24 -19.20 17.22 -9.41
CA VAL A 24 -19.01 16.09 -10.34
C VAL A 24 -18.20 14.95 -9.70
N THR A 25 -18.60 14.49 -8.52
CA THR A 25 -17.96 13.29 -7.91
C THR A 25 -18.94 12.23 -7.45
N ALA A 26 -20.25 12.41 -7.67
CA ALA A 26 -21.27 11.43 -7.32
C ALA A 26 -22.20 11.13 -8.51
N ALA A 27 -21.63 10.78 -9.66
CA ALA A 27 -22.42 10.18 -10.73
C ALA A 27 -22.75 8.73 -10.32
N THR A 28 -23.99 8.49 -9.91
CA THR A 28 -24.53 7.17 -9.54
C THR A 28 -24.56 6.15 -10.69
N ASN A 29 -24.29 6.59 -11.93
CA ASN A 29 -24.24 5.75 -13.12
C ASN A 29 -22.98 6.08 -13.94
N PRO A 30 -21.86 5.35 -13.74
CA PRO A 30 -20.66 5.55 -14.55
C PRO A 30 -20.86 5.07 -15.99
N GLY A 31 -20.18 5.72 -16.96
CA GLY A 31 -20.21 5.29 -18.37
C GLY A 31 -19.50 3.96 -18.63
N LEU A 32 -18.64 3.50 -17.71
CA LEU A 32 -17.98 2.21 -17.72
C LEU A 32 -17.91 1.67 -16.30
N LEU A 33 -18.48 0.48 -16.07
CA LEU A 33 -18.42 -0.23 -14.80
C LEU A 33 -17.52 -1.46 -14.96
N THR A 34 -16.38 -1.48 -14.27
CA THR A 34 -15.53 -2.67 -14.20
C THR A 34 -15.66 -3.32 -12.83
N ARG A 35 -15.97 -4.62 -12.83
CA ARG A 35 -16.08 -5.42 -11.60
C ARG A 35 -14.99 -6.47 -11.59
N ILE A 36 -14.14 -6.40 -10.58
CA ILE A 36 -13.17 -7.47 -10.32
C ILE A 36 -13.90 -8.57 -9.54
N SER A 37 -13.86 -9.78 -10.07
CA SER A 37 -14.40 -10.96 -9.39
C SER A 37 -13.38 -11.52 -8.41
N GLN A 38 -13.81 -12.41 -7.52
CA GLN A 38 -12.89 -13.12 -6.63
C GLN A 38 -11.78 -13.86 -7.39
N LYS A 39 -12.12 -14.47 -8.54
CA LYS A 39 -11.15 -15.12 -9.41
C LYS A 39 -10.12 -14.14 -10.00
N GLY A 40 -10.54 -12.92 -10.31
CA GLY A 40 -9.64 -11.87 -10.77
C GLY A 40 -8.68 -11.42 -9.67
N LEU A 41 -9.17 -11.41 -8.43
CA LEU A 41 -8.36 -11.12 -7.25
C LEU A 41 -7.36 -12.25 -6.93
N ASP A 42 -7.78 -13.51 -7.08
CA ASP A 42 -6.90 -14.68 -6.95
C ASP A 42 -5.79 -14.65 -8.01
N TYR A 43 -6.12 -14.27 -9.25
CA TYR A 43 -5.14 -14.09 -10.31
C TYR A 43 -4.13 -12.98 -9.99
N ALA A 44 -4.62 -11.82 -9.52
CA ALA A 44 -3.78 -10.72 -9.10
C ALA A 44 -2.87 -11.13 -7.92
N CYS A 45 -3.39 -11.90 -6.97
CA CYS A 45 -2.63 -12.48 -5.87
C CYS A 45 -1.50 -13.37 -6.39
N GLN A 46 -1.79 -14.29 -7.31
CA GLN A 46 -0.81 -15.22 -7.87
C GLN A 46 0.33 -14.48 -8.59
N LYS A 47 0.01 -13.43 -9.36
CA LYS A 47 1.01 -12.59 -10.04
C LYS A 47 1.80 -11.73 -9.05
N GLY A 48 1.11 -11.13 -8.08
CA GLY A 48 1.72 -10.29 -7.05
C GLY A 48 2.71 -11.07 -6.18
N VAL A 49 2.36 -12.31 -5.81
CA VAL A 49 3.24 -13.19 -5.02
C VAL A 49 4.51 -13.55 -5.78
N ALA A 50 4.43 -13.86 -7.07
CA ALA A 50 5.62 -14.17 -7.86
C ALA A 50 6.57 -12.97 -7.97
N MET A 51 6.04 -11.75 -8.07
CA MET A 51 6.85 -10.53 -8.03
C MET A 51 7.43 -10.30 -6.63
N LEU A 52 6.61 -10.46 -5.60
CA LEU A 52 7.01 -10.28 -4.20
C LEU A 52 8.13 -11.26 -3.80
N GLN A 53 8.04 -12.52 -4.20
CA GLN A 53 9.09 -13.53 -3.94
C GLN A 53 10.44 -13.08 -4.49
N LYS A 54 10.48 -12.57 -5.73
CA LYS A 54 11.71 -12.05 -6.34
C LYS A 54 12.30 -10.85 -5.62
N GLU A 55 11.45 -9.98 -5.06
CA GLU A 55 11.93 -8.85 -4.27
C GLU A 55 12.39 -9.28 -2.88
N LEU A 56 11.70 -10.23 -2.25
CA LEU A 56 12.08 -10.79 -0.95
C LEU A 56 13.40 -11.56 -1.01
N GLU A 57 13.68 -12.27 -2.10
CA GLU A 57 14.97 -12.95 -2.32
C GLU A 57 16.16 -11.98 -2.41
N LYS A 58 15.92 -10.72 -2.80
CA LYS A 58 16.97 -9.68 -2.87
C LYS A 58 17.26 -9.03 -1.52
N ILE A 59 16.44 -9.29 -0.50
CA ILE A 59 16.64 -8.70 0.82
C ILE A 59 17.94 -9.24 1.41
N LYS A 60 18.78 -8.31 1.88
CA LYS A 60 20.01 -8.65 2.58
C LYS A 60 19.69 -9.03 4.02
N ILE A 61 20.13 -10.22 4.44
CA ILE A 61 20.06 -10.62 5.84
C ILE A 61 21.23 -9.96 6.57
N PRO A 62 21.00 -9.24 7.68
CA PRO A 62 22.08 -8.59 8.42
C PRO A 62 23.01 -9.61 9.07
N ASP A 63 24.28 -9.26 9.19
CA ASP A 63 25.26 -10.08 9.90
C ASP A 63 24.88 -10.19 11.39
N PHE A 64 25.06 -11.39 11.95
CA PHE A 64 24.70 -11.68 13.34
C PHE A 64 25.90 -12.30 14.06
N SER A 65 26.31 -11.69 15.16
CA SER A 65 27.47 -12.13 15.94
C SER A 65 27.18 -12.07 17.44
N GLY A 66 27.94 -12.83 18.21
CA GLY A 66 27.74 -12.91 19.65
C GLY A 66 28.79 -13.72 20.38
N ASN A 67 28.79 -13.57 21.71
CA ASN A 67 29.62 -14.34 22.61
C ASN A 67 28.76 -15.42 23.29
N PHE A 68 29.32 -16.61 23.45
CA PHE A 68 28.70 -17.69 24.20
C PHE A 68 29.67 -18.26 25.23
N LYS A 69 29.14 -18.85 26.30
CA LYS A 69 29.93 -19.50 27.35
C LYS A 69 29.37 -20.88 27.60
N ILE A 70 30.18 -21.91 27.40
CA ILE A 70 29.84 -23.30 27.69
C ILE A 70 30.60 -23.71 28.94
N GLN A 71 29.92 -24.30 29.93
CA GLN A 71 30.49 -24.64 31.23
C GLN A 71 31.78 -25.48 31.15
N HIS A 72 31.87 -26.41 30.19
CA HIS A 72 33.03 -27.30 30.05
C HIS A 72 34.01 -26.90 28.94
N LEU A 73 33.63 -26.00 28.02
CA LEU A 73 34.44 -25.64 26.85
C LEU A 73 34.90 -24.17 26.85
N GLY A 74 34.52 -23.38 27.86
CA GLY A 74 34.96 -21.99 27.99
C GLY A 74 34.10 -20.98 27.23
N LYS A 75 34.67 -19.80 26.94
CA LYS A 75 34.00 -18.72 26.18
C LYS A 75 34.38 -18.82 24.70
N GLY A 76 33.40 -18.67 23.83
CA GLY A 76 33.59 -18.60 22.37
C GLY A 76 32.90 -17.38 21.77
N TYR A 77 33.37 -16.98 20.60
CA TYR A 77 32.76 -15.94 19.78
C TYR A 77 32.31 -16.56 18.46
N TYR A 78 31.14 -16.18 17.97
CA TYR A 78 30.65 -16.57 16.64
C TYR A 78 30.24 -15.35 15.83
N SER A 79 30.33 -15.50 14.52
CA SER A 79 29.88 -14.49 13.56
C SER A 79 29.31 -15.20 12.32
N PHE A 80 28.04 -14.98 12.06
CA PHE A 80 27.37 -15.33 10.81
C PHE A 80 27.34 -14.10 9.91
N TYR A 81 27.94 -14.21 8.74
CA TYR A 81 28.08 -13.11 7.79
C TYR A 81 27.78 -13.57 6.37
N SER A 82 27.51 -12.61 5.47
CA SER A 82 27.25 -12.87 4.04
C SER A 82 26.07 -13.82 3.79
N MET A 83 25.06 -13.80 4.66
CA MET A 83 23.86 -14.60 4.48
C MET A 83 23.04 -14.09 3.30
N THR A 84 22.64 -15.02 2.42
CA THR A 84 21.83 -14.74 1.23
C THR A 84 20.64 -15.68 1.19
N ILE A 85 19.48 -15.17 0.79
CA ILE A 85 18.27 -15.97 0.60
C ILE A 85 18.40 -16.73 -0.72
N LEU A 86 18.44 -18.07 -0.67
CA LEU A 86 18.54 -18.91 -1.87
C LEU A 86 17.18 -19.14 -2.54
N GLY A 87 16.09 -19.01 -1.79
CA GLY A 87 14.74 -19.13 -2.31
C GLY A 87 13.72 -18.71 -1.26
N PHE A 88 12.63 -18.08 -1.71
CA PHE A 88 11.55 -17.63 -0.84
C PHE A 88 10.20 -18.18 -1.30
N GLN A 89 9.48 -18.87 -0.41
CA GLN A 89 8.19 -19.49 -0.73
C GLN A 89 7.05 -18.89 0.08
N LEU A 90 5.93 -18.62 -0.61
CA LEU A 90 4.66 -18.16 -0.01
C LEU A 90 3.59 -19.20 -0.35
N PRO A 91 3.33 -20.18 0.52
CA PRO A 91 2.53 -21.36 0.19
C PRO A 91 1.03 -21.08 0.10
N SER A 92 0.50 -20.13 0.88
CA SER A 92 -0.94 -19.88 0.99
C SER A 92 -1.30 -18.39 0.86
N PRO A 93 -0.98 -17.74 -0.27
CA PRO A 93 -1.31 -16.34 -0.46
C PRO A 93 -2.81 -16.19 -0.77
N GLN A 94 -3.44 -15.18 -0.16
CA GLN A 94 -4.85 -14.88 -0.35
C GLN A 94 -5.07 -13.38 -0.30
N ILE A 95 -5.99 -12.87 -1.10
CA ILE A 95 -6.48 -11.49 -0.98
C ILE A 95 -7.99 -11.57 -0.80
N ARG A 96 -8.48 -10.90 0.24
CA ARG A 96 -9.90 -10.84 0.59
C ARG A 96 -10.40 -9.44 0.37
N LEU A 97 -11.66 -9.31 -0.06
CA LEU A 97 -12.32 -8.02 -0.01
C LEU A 97 -12.66 -7.75 1.46
N GLU A 98 -12.27 -6.58 1.91
CA GLU A 98 -12.72 -6.01 3.17
C GLU A 98 -13.88 -5.08 2.81
N PRO A 99 -15.14 -5.49 3.05
CA PRO A 99 -16.28 -4.62 2.79
C PRO A 99 -16.30 -3.53 3.84
N GLN A 100 -16.37 -2.27 3.42
CA GLN A 100 -16.56 -1.14 4.31
C GLN A 100 -17.99 -1.18 4.88
N LEU A 101 -18.24 -2.05 5.85
CA LEU A 101 -19.47 -2.09 6.62
C LEU A 101 -19.40 -0.94 7.62
N SER A 102 -20.28 0.05 7.45
CA SER A 102 -20.64 0.98 8.52
C SER A 102 -21.05 0.15 9.73
N GLN A 103 -20.21 0.21 10.74
CA GLN A 103 -20.16 -0.58 11.97
C GLN A 103 -21.35 -0.40 12.93
N TRP A 104 -22.56 -0.16 12.41
CA TRP A 104 -23.80 -0.01 13.16
C TRP A 104 -25.00 -0.57 12.40
N GLN A 105 -25.13 -1.89 12.29
CA GLN A 105 -26.43 -2.56 12.18
C GLN A 105 -26.36 -3.90 12.93
N VAL A 106 -26.80 -3.88 14.18
CA VAL A 106 -27.28 -5.05 14.95
C VAL A 106 -28.77 -4.82 15.19
#